data_AF-A0A3D1XWL8-F1
#
_entry.id   AF-A0A3D1XWL8-F1
#
_cell.length_a   1.000
_cell.length_b   1.000
_cell.length_c   1.000
_cell.angle_alpha   90.00
_cell.angle_beta   90.00
_cell.angle_gamma   90.00
#
_symmetry.space_group_name_H-M   'P 1'
#
loop_
_entity.id
_entity.type
_entity.pdbx_description
1 polymer ?
#
loop_
_entity_poly.entity_id
_entity_poly.type
_entity_poly.pdbx_seq_one_letter_code
_entity_poly.pdbx_strand_id
1 'polypeptide(L)'
;MKKFIPIAGWLFILLGFAALFFYIVLPDLKTVILSLTAVSISNGIFFLVSEGSTLKKFFSSRSALHGTNAIILTSVFLGILIFANLLIHRHKQRFDLTEGNLFTLAPQTKKFVAALPREVKLTAFFQIETAEKIAFTNLIAGYLEETDKIEIAYIDPDKNPAVTKQYGVTTYGTIVLESGTKETKIQNPNEENLTNALLKVTRDEQKTIYFLEGHGENQINSLENEGYQTAKTNLEQDGFIVKPLLLLQTGEVPEDASVLVVAGPKKPVQAEEQNSIQSYLDKGGAVMMLVDPKSKFGMEPFLKDWGVLLGGDIVIDPMSKLFGGDFAAPVVNQYTVHDITREFVLATIFPIIQSVRAIPGSRIQTVELLKTSENSWGESDFESGTVKFDAGSDLKGPIPVAVVATKLIGTEKP
;
A
#
# COMPACT_ATOMS: atom_id res chain seq x y z
N MET A 1 5.64 -18.70 71.96
CA MET A 1 5.67 -18.99 70.50
C MET A 1 4.36 -18.67 69.77
N LYS A 2 3.16 -18.90 70.36
CA LYS A 2 1.86 -18.67 69.68
C LYS A 2 1.58 -17.25 69.14
N LYS A 3 2.22 -16.19 69.66
CA LYS A 3 2.02 -14.81 69.18
C LYS A 3 2.73 -14.48 67.86
N PHE A 4 3.75 -15.25 67.46
CA PHE A 4 4.57 -14.97 66.27
C PHE A 4 4.10 -15.70 65.01
N ILE A 5 3.22 -16.68 65.15
CA ILE A 5 2.72 -17.50 64.05
C ILE A 5 1.91 -16.68 63.03
N PRO A 6 0.93 -15.83 63.42
CA PRO A 6 0.21 -15.01 62.43
C PRO A 6 1.11 -13.99 61.73
N ILE A 7 2.18 -13.52 62.39
CA ILE A 7 3.17 -12.60 61.81
C ILE A 7 3.94 -13.29 60.67
N ALA A 8 4.32 -14.57 60.86
CA ALA A 8 4.98 -15.35 59.81
C ALA A 8 4.09 -15.55 58.57
N GLY A 9 2.78 -15.73 58.74
CA GLY A 9 1.81 -15.82 57.64
C GLY A 9 1.71 -14.52 56.83
N TRP A 10 1.65 -13.36 57.49
CA TRP A 10 1.65 -12.05 56.81
C TRP A 10 2.97 -11.76 56.10
N LEU A 11 4.11 -12.13 56.72
CA LEU A 11 5.44 -11.97 56.10
C LEU A 11 5.60 -12.86 54.85
N PHE A 12 5.06 -14.07 54.85
CA PHE A 12 5.04 -14.94 53.66
C PHE A 12 4.36 -14.23 52.47
N ILE A 13 3.16 -13.68 52.70
CA ILE A 13 2.36 -13.01 51.67
C ILE A 13 3.06 -11.72 51.18
N LEU A 14 3.46 -10.86 52.10
CA LEU A 14 4.09 -9.57 51.76
C LEU A 14 5.42 -9.76 51.01
N LEU A 15 6.28 -10.65 51.47
CA LEU A 15 7.57 -10.90 50.82
C LEU A 15 7.40 -11.65 49.49
N GLY A 16 6.38 -12.50 49.37
CA GLY A 16 6.04 -13.17 48.12
C GLY A 16 5.55 -12.18 47.05
N PHE A 17 4.67 -11.25 47.42
CA PHE A 17 4.24 -10.17 46.52
C PHE A 17 5.39 -9.23 46.15
N ALA A 18 6.26 -8.88 47.10
CA ALA A 18 7.45 -8.07 46.81
C ALA A 18 8.40 -8.78 45.83
N ALA A 19 8.66 -10.08 46.02
CA ALA A 19 9.47 -10.87 45.10
C ALA A 19 8.88 -10.90 43.68
N LEU A 20 7.55 -11.08 43.56
CA LEU A 20 6.85 -11.08 42.29
C LEU A 20 6.89 -9.70 41.59
N PHE A 21 6.72 -8.62 42.35
CA PHE A 21 6.84 -7.26 41.84
C PHE A 21 8.24 -7.00 41.25
N PHE A 22 9.30 -7.34 41.98
CA PHE A 22 10.66 -7.18 41.49
C PHE A 22 10.96 -8.04 40.26
N TYR A 23 10.41 -9.26 40.18
CA TYR A 23 10.54 -10.10 38.99
C TYR A 23 9.92 -9.49 37.74
N ILE A 24 8.77 -8.82 37.87
CA ILE A 24 8.04 -8.23 36.75
C ILE A 24 8.62 -6.87 36.33
N VAL A 25 8.96 -6.02 37.30
CA VAL A 25 9.32 -4.61 37.04
C VAL A 25 10.83 -4.43 36.87
N LEU A 26 11.65 -5.21 37.58
CA LEU A 26 13.12 -5.06 37.61
C LEU A 26 13.80 -6.45 37.52
N PRO A 27 13.65 -7.17 36.38
CA PRO A 27 14.10 -8.56 36.24
C PRO A 27 15.60 -8.77 36.40
N ASP A 28 16.40 -7.70 36.27
CA ASP A 28 17.86 -7.74 36.41
C ASP A 28 18.31 -7.93 37.87
N LEU A 29 17.44 -7.69 38.87
CA LEU A 29 17.75 -7.83 40.30
C LEU A 29 17.61 -9.28 40.80
N LYS A 30 18.22 -10.25 40.10
CA LYS A 30 18.07 -11.70 40.36
C LYS A 30 18.34 -12.10 41.81
N THR A 31 19.36 -11.50 42.44
CA THR A 31 19.73 -11.81 43.83
C THR A 31 18.68 -11.35 44.85
N VAL A 32 18.06 -10.19 44.61
CA VAL A 32 16.98 -9.64 45.45
C VAL A 32 15.73 -10.50 45.31
N ILE A 33 15.39 -10.90 44.09
CA ILE A 33 14.25 -11.79 43.82
C ILE A 33 14.45 -13.14 44.52
N LEU A 34 15.64 -13.74 44.41
CA LEU A 34 15.93 -15.05 45.00
C LEU A 34 15.87 -15.02 46.53
N SER A 35 16.43 -13.98 47.14
CA SER A 35 16.46 -13.81 48.60
C SER A 35 15.07 -13.57 49.19
N LEU A 36 14.26 -12.69 48.58
CA LEU A 36 12.88 -12.46 49.02
C LEU A 36 12.02 -13.72 48.87
N THR A 37 12.22 -14.47 47.79
CA THR A 37 11.52 -15.74 47.55
C THR A 37 11.89 -16.80 48.59
N ALA A 38 13.18 -16.96 48.89
CA ALA A 38 13.66 -17.91 49.90
C ALA A 38 13.10 -17.60 51.30
N VAL A 39 13.11 -16.33 51.70
CA VAL A 39 12.58 -15.89 53.00
C VAL A 39 11.05 -16.05 53.06
N SER A 40 10.34 -15.75 51.96
CA SER A 40 8.90 -15.98 51.85
C SER A 40 8.58 -17.47 52.04
N ILE A 41 9.19 -18.36 51.24
CA ILE A 41 8.94 -19.82 51.32
C ILE A 41 9.24 -20.36 52.72
N SER A 42 10.33 -19.94 53.35
CA SER A 42 10.67 -20.38 54.71
C SER A 42 9.59 -19.99 55.74
N ASN A 43 9.03 -18.77 55.63
CA ASN A 43 7.94 -18.33 56.50
C ASN A 43 6.63 -19.08 56.21
N GLY A 44 6.34 -19.38 54.94
CA GLY A 44 5.17 -20.16 54.53
C GLY A 44 5.21 -21.60 55.06
N ILE A 45 6.37 -22.27 54.97
CA ILE A 45 6.57 -23.61 55.51
C ILE A 45 6.42 -23.61 57.04
N PHE A 46 7.03 -22.65 57.73
CA PHE A 46 6.89 -22.51 59.19
C PHE A 46 5.44 -22.33 59.62
N PHE A 47 4.67 -21.51 58.90
CA PHE A 47 3.24 -21.28 59.16
C PHE A 47 2.40 -22.54 58.91
N LEU A 48 2.64 -23.26 57.81
CA LEU A 48 1.92 -24.49 57.47
C LEU A 48 2.15 -25.62 58.47
N VAL A 49 3.39 -25.80 58.95
CA VAL A 49 3.73 -26.83 59.94
C VAL A 49 3.15 -26.49 61.31
N SER A 50 3.15 -25.21 61.70
CA SER A 50 2.70 -24.78 63.02
C SER A 50 1.18 -24.67 63.16
N GLU A 51 0.46 -24.33 62.08
CA GLU A 51 -0.98 -24.06 62.13
C GLU A 51 -1.82 -24.97 61.22
N GLY A 52 -1.20 -25.98 60.60
CA GLY A 52 -1.82 -26.88 59.62
C GLY A 52 -3.07 -27.62 60.13
N SER A 53 -3.11 -28.02 61.41
CA SER A 53 -4.30 -28.65 62.00
C SER A 53 -5.48 -27.68 62.18
N THR A 54 -5.20 -26.40 62.39
CA THR A 54 -6.20 -25.33 62.56
C THR A 54 -6.72 -24.86 61.22
N LEU A 55 -5.83 -24.73 60.22
CA LEU A 55 -6.16 -24.52 58.81
C LEU A 55 -7.12 -25.60 58.29
N LYS A 56 -6.86 -26.88 58.58
CA LYS A 56 -7.71 -28.00 58.15
C LYS A 56 -9.15 -27.91 58.70
N LYS A 57 -9.32 -27.41 59.93
CA LYS A 57 -10.64 -27.13 60.54
C LYS A 57 -11.29 -25.89 59.95
N PHE A 58 -10.53 -24.83 59.69
CA PHE A 58 -11.02 -23.60 59.07
C PHE A 58 -11.58 -23.85 57.66
N PHE A 59 -10.83 -24.57 56.81
CA PHE A 59 -11.24 -24.97 55.45
C PHE A 59 -12.43 -25.95 55.42
N SER A 60 -12.79 -26.58 56.55
CA SER A 60 -13.95 -27.48 56.65
C SER A 60 -15.27 -26.78 57.04
N SER A 61 -15.25 -25.46 57.26
CA SER A 61 -16.42 -24.67 57.64
C SER A 61 -17.15 -24.09 56.41
N ARG A 62 -18.49 -23.97 56.48
CA ARG A 62 -19.31 -23.43 55.37
C ARG A 62 -18.95 -21.99 54.98
N SER A 63 -18.46 -21.15 55.90
CA SER A 63 -18.03 -19.78 55.58
C SER A 63 -16.66 -19.71 54.90
N ALA A 64 -15.74 -20.64 55.20
CA ALA A 64 -14.45 -20.72 54.53
C ALA A 64 -14.58 -21.17 53.08
N LEU A 65 -15.54 -22.04 52.76
CA LEU A 65 -15.84 -22.45 51.38
C LEU A 65 -16.13 -21.25 50.46
N HIS A 66 -16.93 -20.29 50.93
CA HIS A 66 -17.23 -19.07 50.17
C HIS A 66 -16.05 -18.08 50.13
N GLY A 67 -15.29 -17.94 51.23
CA GLY A 67 -14.10 -17.09 51.27
C GLY A 67 -12.95 -17.59 50.39
N THR A 68 -12.69 -18.91 50.38
CA THR A 68 -11.70 -19.52 49.51
C THR A 68 -12.09 -19.39 48.04
N ASN A 69 -13.37 -19.58 47.70
CA ASN A 69 -13.83 -19.40 46.33
C ASN A 69 -13.68 -17.95 45.86
N ALA A 70 -13.96 -16.97 46.73
CA ALA A 70 -13.74 -15.55 46.44
C ALA A 70 -12.25 -15.21 46.22
N ILE A 71 -11.34 -15.76 47.04
CA ILE A 71 -9.89 -15.58 46.87
C ILE A 71 -9.42 -16.21 45.56
N ILE A 72 -9.84 -17.45 45.25
CA ILE A 72 -9.47 -18.13 44.00
C ILE A 72 -9.97 -17.32 42.79
N LEU A 73 -11.24 -16.90 42.79
CA LEU A 73 -11.79 -16.11 41.70
C LEU A 73 -11.09 -14.76 41.54
N THR A 74 -10.73 -14.11 42.65
CA THR A 74 -9.99 -12.84 42.64
C THR A 74 -8.57 -13.04 42.09
N SER A 75 -7.88 -14.10 42.50
CA SER A 75 -6.54 -14.45 41.98
C SER A 75 -6.58 -14.83 40.50
N VAL A 76 -7.58 -15.59 40.06
CA VAL A 76 -7.78 -15.91 38.64
C VAL A 76 -8.07 -14.64 37.83
N PHE A 77 -8.92 -13.76 38.34
CA PHE A 77 -9.23 -12.48 37.69
C PHE A 77 -7.99 -11.58 37.58
N LEU A 78 -7.20 -11.44 38.65
CA LEU A 78 -5.92 -10.72 38.62
C LEU A 78 -4.92 -11.38 37.66
N GLY A 79 -4.85 -12.72 37.64
CA GLY A 79 -4.02 -13.46 36.70
C GLY A 79 -4.40 -13.17 35.25
N ILE A 80 -5.70 -13.14 34.93
CA ILE A 80 -6.21 -12.76 33.61
C ILE A 80 -5.83 -11.31 33.28
N LEU A 81 -6.00 -10.37 34.21
CA LEU A 81 -5.63 -8.97 33.98
C LEU A 81 -4.13 -8.78 33.73
N ILE A 82 -3.28 -9.47 34.49
CA ILE A 82 -1.83 -9.44 34.31
C ILE A 82 -1.45 -10.08 32.96
N PHE A 83 -2.05 -11.22 32.62
CA PHE A 83 -1.81 -11.89 31.35
C PHE A 83 -2.25 -11.03 30.15
N ALA A 84 -3.44 -10.43 30.23
CA ALA A 84 -3.93 -9.49 29.22
C ALA A 84 -3.01 -8.28 29.09
N ASN A 85 -2.56 -7.69 30.21
CA ASN A 85 -1.64 -6.56 30.20
C ASN A 85 -0.28 -6.92 29.56
N LEU A 86 0.28 -8.08 29.88
CA LEU A 86 1.51 -8.59 29.27
C LEU A 86 1.35 -8.84 27.76
N LEU A 87 0.19 -9.35 27.34
CA LEU A 87 -0.11 -9.61 25.93
C LEU A 87 -0.25 -8.30 25.14
N ILE A 88 -0.90 -7.29 25.73
CA ILE A 88 -1.02 -5.94 25.17
C ILE A 88 0.35 -5.25 25.09
N HIS A 89 1.21 -5.39 26.11
CA HIS A 89 2.52 -4.75 26.11
C HIS A 89 3.48 -5.36 25.07
N ARG A 90 3.36 -6.67 24.79
CA ARG A 90 4.19 -7.38 23.81
C ARG A 90 3.69 -7.22 22.37
N HIS A 91 2.40 -6.99 22.17
CA HIS A 91 1.81 -6.77 20.85
C HIS A 91 1.34 -5.31 20.72
N LYS A 92 2.20 -4.47 20.15
CA LYS A 92 1.90 -3.07 19.79
C LYS A 92 0.92 -2.96 18.60
N GLN A 93 -0.11 -3.80 18.53
CA GLN A 93 -1.13 -3.65 17.49
C GLN A 93 -2.05 -2.50 17.89
N ARG A 94 -1.91 -1.37 17.19
CA ARG A 94 -2.87 -0.27 17.25
C ARG A 94 -4.10 -0.66 16.44
N PHE A 95 -5.23 -0.78 17.14
CA PHE A 95 -6.53 -0.89 16.49
C PHE A 95 -7.08 0.53 16.29
N ASP A 96 -7.15 0.95 15.03
CA ASP A 96 -7.83 2.18 14.65
C ASP A 96 -9.35 1.91 14.67
N LEU A 97 -10.05 2.54 15.61
CA LEU A 97 -11.50 2.43 15.77
C LEU A 97 -12.25 3.60 15.11
N THR A 98 -11.55 4.42 14.32
CA THR A 98 -12.19 5.52 13.60
C THR A 98 -12.95 5.00 12.38
N GLU A 99 -14.11 5.58 12.11
CA GLU A 99 -15.02 5.19 11.03
C GLU A 99 -14.35 5.26 9.62
N GLY A 100 -13.26 6.03 9.49
CA GLY A 100 -12.50 6.19 8.25
C GLY A 100 -11.08 5.63 8.26
N ASN A 101 -10.65 4.87 9.28
CA ASN A 101 -9.25 4.43 9.45
C ASN A 101 -8.23 5.58 9.31
N LEU A 102 -8.54 6.74 9.89
CA LEU A 102 -7.78 7.99 9.70
C LEU A 102 -6.33 7.93 10.23
N PHE A 103 -6.00 6.90 11.00
CA PHE A 103 -4.68 6.68 11.59
C PHE A 103 -4.01 5.39 11.09
N THR A 104 -4.57 4.76 10.04
CA THR A 104 -4.00 3.56 9.41
C THR A 104 -3.44 3.91 8.04
N LEU A 105 -2.16 3.59 7.81
CA LEU A 105 -1.54 3.76 6.50
C LEU A 105 -2.23 2.91 5.44
N ALA A 106 -2.30 3.44 4.21
CA ALA A 106 -2.83 2.71 3.07
C ALA A 106 -2.02 1.41 2.81
N PRO A 107 -2.66 0.34 2.31
CA PRO A 107 -1.97 -0.94 2.08
C PRO A 107 -0.74 -0.82 1.17
N GLN A 108 -0.80 0.04 0.16
CA GLN A 108 0.31 0.31 -0.76
C GLN A 108 1.50 0.98 -0.05
N THR A 109 1.22 1.95 0.82
CA THR A 109 2.23 2.63 1.64
C THR A 109 2.94 1.64 2.55
N LYS A 110 2.19 0.77 3.24
CA LYS A 110 2.76 -0.27 4.10
C LYS A 110 3.70 -1.21 3.36
N LYS A 111 3.27 -1.71 2.19
CA LYS A 111 4.10 -2.59 1.34
C LYS A 111 5.40 -1.90 0.93
N PHE A 112 5.33 -0.64 0.54
CA PHE A 112 6.51 0.13 0.15
C PHE A 112 7.46 0.37 1.34
N VAL A 113 6.93 0.84 2.48
CA VAL A 113 7.72 1.19 3.68
C VAL A 113 8.39 -0.05 4.28
N ALA A 114 7.70 -1.18 4.34
CA ALA A 114 8.26 -2.45 4.80
C ALA A 114 9.41 -2.96 3.90
N ALA A 115 9.36 -2.63 2.60
CA ALA A 115 10.35 -3.03 1.61
C ALA A 115 11.40 -1.95 1.30
N LEU A 116 11.56 -0.94 2.17
CA LEU A 116 12.53 0.15 1.95
C LEU A 116 13.94 -0.41 1.67
N PRO A 117 14.60 0.01 0.58
CA PRO A 117 15.87 -0.58 0.18
C PRO A 117 17.03 -0.17 1.09
N ARG A 118 16.99 1.04 1.65
CA ARG A 118 18.06 1.64 2.48
C ARG A 118 17.48 2.55 3.56
N GLU A 119 18.36 2.95 4.49
CA GLU A 119 18.01 3.86 5.58
C GLU A 119 17.67 5.27 5.07
N VAL A 120 16.72 5.92 5.76
CA VAL A 120 16.30 7.29 5.48
C VAL A 120 16.30 8.08 6.78
N LYS A 121 16.97 9.22 6.76
CA LYS A 121 16.94 10.20 7.85
C LYS A 121 15.92 11.28 7.57
N LEU A 122 15.00 11.48 8.51
CA LEU A 122 13.96 12.50 8.47
C LEU A 122 14.30 13.58 9.50
N THR A 123 14.57 14.80 9.04
CA THR A 123 14.78 15.96 9.90
C THR A 123 13.55 16.86 9.80
N ALA A 124 12.73 16.87 10.85
CA ALA A 124 11.45 17.57 10.90
C ALA A 124 11.56 18.90 11.66
N PHE A 125 11.31 20.00 10.96
CA PHE A 125 11.47 21.37 11.47
C PHE A 125 10.15 21.92 12.03
N PHE A 126 9.88 21.62 13.29
CA PHE A 126 8.65 22.05 13.99
C PHE A 126 8.96 22.89 15.21
N GLN A 127 8.15 23.93 15.43
CA GLN A 127 8.10 24.60 16.72
C GLN A 127 7.58 23.64 17.81
N ILE A 128 7.99 23.89 19.05
CA ILE A 128 7.54 23.10 20.20
C ILE A 128 6.02 23.29 20.41
N GLU A 129 5.33 22.20 20.76
CA GLU A 129 3.90 22.20 21.16
C GLU A 129 2.89 22.66 20.08
N THR A 130 3.23 22.56 18.80
CA THR A 130 2.26 22.85 17.73
C THR A 130 1.37 21.65 17.39
N ALA A 131 0.14 21.94 16.94
CA ALA A 131 -0.79 20.92 16.44
C ALA A 131 -0.21 20.15 15.23
N GLU A 132 0.56 20.84 14.38
CA GLU A 132 1.24 20.25 13.22
C GLU A 132 2.27 19.19 13.64
N LYS A 133 3.07 19.47 14.68
CA LYS A 133 4.01 18.49 15.21
C LYS A 133 3.29 17.25 15.72
N ILE A 134 2.18 17.43 16.43
CA ILE A 134 1.37 16.31 16.95
C ILE A 134 0.81 15.48 15.79
N ALA A 135 0.22 16.13 14.79
CA ALA A 135 -0.32 15.47 13.60
C ALA A 135 0.75 14.67 12.86
N PHE A 136 1.92 15.26 12.62
CA PHE A 136 3.04 14.57 11.97
C PHE A 136 3.58 13.42 12.83
N THR A 137 3.68 13.60 14.15
CA THR A 137 4.14 12.55 15.07
C THR A 137 3.20 11.34 15.05
N ASN A 138 1.89 11.57 14.94
CA ASN A 138 0.93 10.49 14.77
C ASN A 138 1.05 9.80 13.40
N LEU A 139 1.25 10.56 12.32
CA LEU A 139 1.46 10.01 10.98
C LEU A 139 2.73 9.14 10.91
N ILE A 140 3.88 9.68 11.34
CA ILE A 140 5.17 8.99 11.23
C ILE A 140 5.25 7.76 12.12
N ALA A 141 4.51 7.72 13.23
CA ALA A 141 4.43 6.53 14.08
C ALA A 141 3.98 5.29 13.29
N GLY A 142 3.04 5.44 12.35
CA GLY A 142 2.62 4.34 11.48
C GLY A 142 3.75 3.85 10.57
N TYR A 143 4.63 4.72 10.11
CA TYR A 143 5.78 4.34 9.28
C TYR A 143 6.84 3.61 10.09
N LEU A 144 7.14 4.11 11.29
CA LEU A 144 8.12 3.52 12.22
C LEU A 144 7.67 2.15 12.77
N GLU A 145 6.37 1.86 12.76
CA GLU A 145 5.84 0.53 13.09
C GLU A 145 6.10 -0.50 11.98
N GLU A 146 6.20 -0.07 10.72
CA GLU A 146 6.38 -0.95 9.57
C GLU A 146 7.86 -1.18 9.22
N THR A 147 8.79 -0.34 9.70
CA THR A 147 10.23 -0.44 9.38
C THR A 147 11.15 0.20 10.42
N ASP A 148 12.31 -0.43 10.64
CA ASP A 148 13.39 0.12 11.47
C ASP A 148 14.38 0.99 10.66
N LYS A 149 14.18 1.16 9.34
CA LYS A 149 15.10 1.88 8.44
C LYS A 149 14.88 3.40 8.42
N ILE A 150 13.96 3.92 9.21
CA ILE A 150 13.63 5.34 9.25
C ILE A 150 14.13 5.92 10.56
N GLU A 151 15.07 6.86 10.48
CA GLU A 151 15.54 7.64 11.63
C GLU A 151 14.87 9.01 11.61
N ILE A 152 14.33 9.47 12.75
CA ILE A 152 13.66 10.77 12.86
C ILE A 152 14.34 11.69 13.88
N ALA A 153 14.58 12.93 13.48
CA ALA A 153 15.07 14.01 14.32
C ALA A 153 14.12 15.22 14.27
N TYR A 154 13.71 15.71 15.43
CA TYR A 154 12.91 16.94 15.54
C TYR A 154 13.81 18.12 15.85
N ILE A 155 13.72 19.18 15.03
CA ILE A 155 14.48 20.41 15.21
C ILE A 155 13.50 21.56 15.37
N ASP A 156 13.65 22.29 16.47
CA ASP A 156 12.99 23.59 16.65
C ASP A 156 13.79 24.65 15.89
N PRO A 157 13.22 25.28 14.84
CA PRO A 157 13.96 26.22 13.99
C PRO A 157 14.39 27.49 14.73
N ASP A 158 13.64 27.90 15.74
CA ASP A 158 13.92 29.10 16.55
C ASP A 158 15.07 28.85 17.53
N LYS A 159 15.14 27.63 18.08
CA LYS A 159 16.24 27.23 18.98
C LYS A 159 17.52 26.84 18.26
N ASN A 160 17.42 26.39 17.00
CA ASN A 160 18.55 25.86 16.24
C ASN A 160 18.73 26.54 14.86
N PRO A 161 18.88 27.88 14.80
CA PRO A 161 18.89 28.61 13.52
C PRO A 161 20.06 28.23 12.60
N ALA A 162 21.20 27.79 13.17
CA ALA A 162 22.36 27.34 12.40
C ALA A 162 22.02 26.10 11.55
N VAL A 163 21.34 25.11 12.14
CA VAL A 163 20.96 23.88 11.45
C VAL A 163 19.85 24.16 10.44
N THR A 164 18.84 24.96 10.80
CA THR A 164 17.78 25.40 9.89
C THR A 164 18.35 26.05 8.63
N LYS A 165 19.34 26.93 8.78
CA LYS A 165 20.01 27.60 7.66
C LYS A 165 20.84 26.64 6.82
N GLN A 166 21.52 25.66 7.44
CA GLN A 166 22.27 24.63 6.73
C GLN A 166 21.38 23.83 5.78
N TYR A 167 20.19 23.44 6.23
CA TYR A 167 19.19 22.75 5.40
C TYR A 167 18.40 23.70 4.50
N GLY A 168 18.66 25.01 4.50
CA GLY A 168 17.93 25.99 3.69
C GLY A 168 16.42 26.01 3.96
N VAL A 169 16.00 25.70 5.18
CA VAL A 169 14.58 25.67 5.57
C VAL A 169 14.13 27.10 5.88
N THR A 170 13.15 27.59 5.14
CA THR A 170 12.58 28.95 5.33
C THR A 170 11.18 28.92 5.94
N THR A 171 10.55 27.75 5.99
CA THR A 171 9.15 27.59 6.36
C THR A 171 9.02 26.56 7.49
N TYR A 172 8.27 26.88 8.54
CA TYR A 172 7.93 25.91 9.60
C TYR A 172 7.17 24.72 9.04
N GLY A 173 7.29 23.57 9.69
CA GLY A 173 6.65 22.33 9.24
C GLY A 173 7.36 21.66 8.06
N THR A 174 8.49 22.21 7.60
CA THR A 174 9.31 21.56 6.57
C THR A 174 9.94 20.29 7.11
N ILE A 175 9.89 19.22 6.33
CA ILE A 175 10.56 17.96 6.63
C ILE A 175 11.58 17.70 5.53
N VAL A 176 12.82 17.50 5.94
CA VAL A 176 13.92 17.12 5.05
C VAL A 176 14.10 15.62 5.16
N LEU A 177 14.11 14.94 4.02
CA LEU A 177 14.40 13.51 3.92
C LEU A 177 15.73 13.33 3.20
N GLU A 178 16.59 12.50 3.77
CA GLU A 178 17.94 12.23 3.27
C GLU A 178 18.17 10.72 3.20
N SER A 179 18.73 10.26 2.09
CA SER A 179 19.16 8.87 1.95
C SER A 179 20.33 8.77 0.97
N GLY A 180 21.50 8.39 1.48
CA GLY A 180 22.75 8.43 0.71
C GLY A 180 23.09 9.85 0.28
N THR A 181 23.16 10.10 -1.03
CA THR A 181 23.46 11.42 -1.62
C THR A 181 22.21 12.21 -2.02
N LYS A 182 21.00 11.65 -1.83
CA LYS A 182 19.74 12.27 -2.24
C LYS A 182 19.08 12.97 -1.06
N GLU A 183 18.61 14.19 -1.31
CA GLU A 183 17.86 15.03 -0.36
C GLU A 183 16.54 15.48 -1.02
N THR A 184 15.44 15.49 -0.26
CA THR A 184 14.20 16.16 -0.67
C THR A 184 13.49 16.83 0.51
N LYS A 185 12.61 17.78 0.22
CA LYS A 185 11.92 18.60 1.24
C LYS A 185 10.43 18.64 0.96
N ILE A 186 9.62 18.53 2.01
CA ILE A 186 8.16 18.65 1.96
C ILE A 186 7.68 19.63 3.02
N GLN A 187 6.64 20.41 2.73
CA GLN A 187 6.07 21.40 3.67
C GLN A 187 4.71 21.00 4.23
N ASN A 188 3.99 20.09 3.55
CA ASN A 188 2.69 19.57 3.97
C ASN A 188 2.82 18.06 4.21
N PRO A 189 3.20 17.63 5.41
CA PRO A 189 3.49 16.22 5.67
C PRO A 189 2.19 15.43 5.88
N ASN A 190 1.57 15.03 4.78
CA ASN A 190 0.53 14.02 4.71
C ASN A 190 1.12 12.69 4.21
N GLU A 191 0.31 11.61 4.24
CA GLU A 191 0.78 10.28 3.84
C GLU A 191 1.31 10.25 2.40
N GLU A 192 0.60 10.90 1.48
CA GLU A 192 0.96 11.00 0.06
C GLU A 192 2.34 11.63 -0.13
N ASN A 193 2.53 12.86 0.36
CA ASN A 193 3.78 13.61 0.21
C ASN A 193 4.95 12.91 0.90
N LEU A 194 4.72 12.29 2.06
CA LEU A 194 5.76 11.58 2.81
C LEU A 194 6.19 10.30 2.06
N THR A 195 5.23 9.52 1.56
CA THR A 195 5.51 8.30 0.78
C THR A 195 6.27 8.64 -0.49
N ASN A 196 5.84 9.67 -1.21
CA ASN A 196 6.46 10.11 -2.45
C ASN A 196 7.89 10.66 -2.22
N ALA A 197 8.09 11.40 -1.13
CA ALA A 197 9.40 11.87 -0.74
C ALA A 197 10.35 10.70 -0.40
N LEU A 198 9.87 9.71 0.36
CA LEU A 198 10.61 8.48 0.67
C LEU A 198 11.00 7.75 -0.62
N LEU A 199 10.07 7.60 -1.56
CA LEU A 199 10.33 6.97 -2.86
C LEU A 199 11.43 7.70 -3.64
N LYS A 200 11.38 9.02 -3.67
CA LYS A 200 12.34 9.88 -4.38
C LYS A 200 13.76 9.78 -3.82
N VAL A 201 13.92 9.71 -2.50
CA VAL A 201 15.25 9.61 -1.88
C VAL A 201 15.78 8.19 -1.82
N THR A 202 14.92 7.16 -1.84
CA THR A 202 15.34 5.75 -1.70
C THR A 202 15.55 5.02 -3.02
N ARG A 203 14.89 5.42 -4.11
CA ARG A 203 15.15 4.85 -5.44
C ARG A 203 16.47 5.37 -5.99
N ASP A 204 17.29 4.49 -6.56
CA ASP A 204 18.53 4.88 -7.23
C ASP A 204 18.27 5.57 -8.58
N GLU A 205 17.26 5.10 -9.30
CA GLU A 205 16.86 5.63 -10.59
C GLU A 205 15.37 6.01 -10.59
N GLN A 206 15.08 7.20 -11.10
CA GLN A 206 13.71 7.65 -11.31
C GLN A 206 13.27 7.16 -12.68
N LYS A 207 12.22 6.33 -12.71
CA LYS A 207 11.71 5.75 -13.96
C LYS A 207 11.09 6.83 -14.84
N THR A 208 11.47 6.88 -16.11
CA THR A 208 10.90 7.80 -17.10
C THR A 208 9.79 7.11 -17.90
N ILE A 209 8.64 7.76 -18.01
CA ILE A 209 7.51 7.38 -18.86
C ILE A 209 7.44 8.37 -20.01
N TYR A 210 7.52 7.86 -21.24
CA TYR A 210 7.41 8.67 -22.45
C TYR A 210 6.02 8.56 -23.06
N PHE A 211 5.44 9.66 -23.48
CA PHE A 211 4.19 9.70 -24.25
C PHE A 211 4.49 10.09 -25.69
N LEU A 212 4.09 9.25 -26.65
CA LEU A 212 4.27 9.52 -28.07
C LEU A 212 3.48 10.78 -28.49
N GLU A 213 4.10 11.61 -29.31
CA GLU A 213 3.48 12.75 -29.98
C GLU A 213 3.77 12.71 -31.48
N GLY A 214 2.89 13.33 -32.26
CA GLY A 214 3.07 13.56 -33.70
C GLY A 214 1.93 13.04 -34.56
N HIS A 215 1.10 12.15 -34.01
CA HIS A 215 0.01 11.46 -34.72
C HIS A 215 -1.38 11.84 -34.22
N GLY A 216 -1.50 12.92 -33.46
CA GLY A 216 -2.78 13.42 -32.95
C GLY A 216 -3.24 12.75 -31.66
N GLU A 217 -2.30 12.15 -30.93
CA GLU A 217 -2.47 11.63 -29.58
C GLU A 217 -3.02 12.69 -28.63
N ASN A 218 -3.70 12.25 -27.58
CA ASN A 218 -4.21 13.19 -26.60
C ASN A 218 -3.07 13.77 -25.76
N GLN A 219 -3.14 15.09 -25.51
CA GLN A 219 -2.03 15.84 -24.98
C GLN A 219 -1.81 15.61 -23.48
N ILE A 220 -0.55 15.33 -23.10
CA ILE A 220 -0.15 15.09 -21.70
C ILE A 220 -0.27 16.31 -20.78
N ASN A 221 -0.30 17.52 -21.36
CA ASN A 221 -0.40 18.76 -20.60
C ASN A 221 -1.81 19.38 -20.67
N SER A 222 -2.77 18.74 -21.32
CA SER A 222 -4.13 19.25 -21.46
C SER A 222 -5.04 18.81 -20.31
N LEU A 223 -5.90 19.72 -19.87
CA LEU A 223 -6.99 19.51 -18.90
C LEU A 223 -8.36 19.30 -19.58
N GLU A 224 -8.41 19.31 -20.91
CA GLU A 224 -9.64 19.03 -21.66
C GLU A 224 -10.09 17.58 -21.45
N ASN A 225 -11.30 17.23 -21.89
CA ASN A 225 -11.90 15.92 -21.65
C ASN A 225 -11.04 14.73 -22.10
N GLU A 226 -10.25 14.89 -23.17
CA GLU A 226 -9.34 13.86 -23.69
C GLU A 226 -7.91 13.99 -23.11
N GLY A 227 -7.62 15.07 -22.37
CA GLY A 227 -6.28 15.40 -21.89
C GLY A 227 -5.78 14.52 -20.74
N TYR A 228 -4.46 14.34 -20.66
CA TYR A 228 -3.81 13.48 -19.67
C TYR A 228 -3.10 14.24 -18.53
N GLN A 229 -3.36 15.55 -18.34
CA GLN A 229 -2.63 16.33 -17.31
C GLN A 229 -2.82 15.76 -15.91
N THR A 230 -4.03 15.35 -15.51
CA THR A 230 -4.26 14.75 -14.19
C THR A 230 -3.49 13.44 -14.02
N ALA A 231 -3.46 12.58 -15.03
CA ALA A 231 -2.68 11.34 -15.00
C ALA A 231 -1.18 11.62 -14.89
N LYS A 232 -0.67 12.60 -15.66
CA LYS A 232 0.71 13.07 -15.58
C LYS A 232 1.06 13.57 -14.17
N THR A 233 0.23 14.44 -13.58
CA THR A 233 0.47 14.97 -12.23
C THR A 233 0.54 13.85 -11.20
N ASN A 234 -0.38 12.88 -11.25
CA ASN A 234 -0.37 11.75 -10.31
C ASN A 234 0.88 10.87 -10.49
N LEU A 235 1.31 10.61 -11.73
CA LEU A 235 2.55 9.87 -12.00
C LEU A 235 3.79 10.63 -11.51
N GLU A 236 3.84 11.95 -11.69
CA GLU A 236 4.94 12.78 -11.19
C GLU A 236 4.96 12.84 -9.66
N GLN A 237 3.79 12.86 -9.02
CA GLN A 237 3.64 12.72 -7.57
C GLN A 237 4.16 11.37 -7.10
N ASP A 238 3.81 10.27 -7.77
CA ASP A 238 4.34 8.92 -7.55
C ASP A 238 5.84 8.78 -7.91
N GLY A 239 6.52 9.88 -8.19
CA GLY A 239 7.96 9.91 -8.40
C GLY A 239 8.41 9.37 -9.75
N PHE A 240 7.55 9.33 -10.77
CA PHE A 240 7.96 9.09 -12.15
C PHE A 240 8.37 10.39 -12.84
N ILE A 241 9.15 10.30 -13.91
CA ILE A 241 9.41 11.43 -14.81
C ILE A 241 8.52 11.23 -16.05
N VAL A 242 7.66 12.18 -16.39
CA VAL A 242 6.77 12.07 -17.55
C VAL A 242 7.20 13.05 -18.63
N LYS A 243 7.56 12.53 -19.81
CA LYS A 243 8.07 13.34 -20.94
C LYS A 243 7.29 13.06 -22.23
N PRO A 244 7.12 14.05 -23.11
CA PRO A 244 6.69 13.81 -24.48
C PRO A 244 7.83 13.17 -25.30
N LEU A 245 7.49 12.42 -26.34
CA LEU A 245 8.42 11.82 -27.28
C LEU A 245 7.95 12.02 -28.73
N LEU A 246 8.70 12.80 -29.50
CA LEU A 246 8.56 12.90 -30.95
C LEU A 246 9.50 11.86 -31.59
N LEU A 247 8.98 10.68 -31.89
CA LEU A 247 9.80 9.54 -32.34
C LEU A 247 10.43 9.80 -33.72
N LEU A 248 9.75 10.51 -34.61
CA LEU A 248 10.33 10.95 -35.90
C LEU A 248 11.58 11.84 -35.76
N GLN A 249 11.71 12.58 -34.65
CA GLN A 249 12.87 13.45 -34.42
C GLN A 249 14.01 12.71 -33.73
N THR A 250 13.67 11.84 -32.77
CA THR A 250 14.64 11.10 -31.96
C THR A 250 15.15 9.85 -32.65
N GLY A 251 14.37 9.26 -33.55
CA GLY A 251 14.68 8.04 -34.31
C GLY A 251 14.49 6.75 -33.51
N GLU A 252 14.67 6.78 -32.20
CA GLU A 252 14.52 5.63 -31.30
C GLU A 252 13.85 6.01 -29.98
N VAL A 253 13.30 5.01 -29.29
CA VAL A 253 12.79 5.18 -27.93
C VAL A 253 14.01 5.33 -26.99
N PRO A 254 14.09 6.39 -26.16
CA PRO A 254 15.23 6.62 -25.28
C PRO A 254 15.54 5.43 -24.35
N GLU A 255 16.82 5.18 -24.07
CA GLU A 255 17.25 4.05 -23.23
C GLU A 255 16.75 4.15 -21.77
N ASP A 256 16.49 5.36 -21.26
CA ASP A 256 15.91 5.59 -19.93
C ASP A 256 14.39 5.39 -19.87
N ALA A 257 13.75 5.07 -21.01
CA ALA A 257 12.32 4.83 -21.08
C ALA A 257 11.95 3.52 -20.37
N SER A 258 11.24 3.64 -19.24
CA SER A 258 10.64 2.50 -18.56
C SER A 258 9.35 2.02 -19.23
N VAL A 259 8.57 2.94 -19.80
CA VAL A 259 7.36 2.67 -20.57
C VAL A 259 7.21 3.72 -21.66
N LEU A 260 6.80 3.30 -22.86
CA LEU A 260 6.28 4.17 -23.91
C LEU A 260 4.75 4.08 -23.95
N VAL A 261 4.06 5.21 -23.83
CA VAL A 261 2.61 5.33 -23.94
C VAL A 261 2.24 5.90 -25.29
N VAL A 262 1.41 5.19 -26.04
CA VAL A 262 0.82 5.63 -27.32
C VAL A 262 -0.66 5.90 -27.06
N ALA A 263 -0.99 7.17 -26.82
CA ALA A 263 -2.26 7.56 -26.21
C ALA A 263 -3.27 8.09 -27.26
N GLY A 264 -4.05 7.20 -27.86
CA GLY A 264 -5.09 7.55 -28.83
C GLY A 264 -4.52 8.18 -30.12
N PRO A 265 -3.59 7.52 -30.82
CA PRO A 265 -3.07 8.06 -32.09
C PRO A 265 -4.22 8.19 -33.08
N LYS A 266 -4.35 9.33 -33.76
CA LYS A 266 -5.45 9.63 -34.71
C LYS A 266 -4.99 9.51 -36.18
N LYS A 267 -3.68 9.50 -36.43
CA LYS A 267 -3.03 9.42 -37.74
C LYS A 267 -2.10 8.20 -37.82
N PRO A 268 -1.75 7.73 -39.04
CA PRO A 268 -0.85 6.61 -39.21
C PRO A 268 0.52 6.83 -38.57
N VAL A 269 0.95 5.90 -37.71
CA VAL A 269 2.33 5.81 -37.22
C VAL A 269 3.21 5.22 -38.32
N GLN A 270 4.32 5.88 -38.67
CA GLN A 270 5.12 5.51 -39.84
C GLN A 270 5.87 4.19 -39.63
N ALA A 271 6.21 3.49 -40.72
CA ALA A 271 6.85 2.18 -40.64
C ALA A 271 8.19 2.23 -39.87
N GLU A 272 8.95 3.31 -40.05
CA GLU A 272 10.20 3.56 -39.33
C GLU A 272 9.97 3.67 -37.82
N GLU A 273 8.92 4.38 -37.40
CA GLU A 273 8.53 4.50 -35.99
C GLU A 273 8.06 3.17 -35.42
N GLN A 274 7.26 2.40 -36.17
CA GLN A 274 6.82 1.06 -35.78
C GLN A 274 8.04 0.13 -35.56
N ASN A 275 9.05 0.21 -36.42
CA ASN A 275 10.30 -0.55 -36.27
C ASN A 275 11.10 -0.14 -35.04
N SER A 276 11.14 1.15 -34.71
CA SER A 276 11.79 1.65 -33.48
C SER A 276 11.06 1.19 -32.22
N ILE A 277 9.73 1.18 -32.23
CA ILE A 277 8.91 0.62 -31.14
C ILE A 277 9.14 -0.89 -31.00
N GLN A 278 9.19 -1.62 -32.13
CA GLN A 278 9.49 -3.06 -32.13
C GLN A 278 10.88 -3.34 -31.55
N SER A 279 11.89 -2.55 -31.94
CA SER A 279 13.25 -2.68 -31.43
C SER A 279 13.33 -2.41 -29.92
N TYR A 280 12.55 -1.46 -29.42
CA TYR A 280 12.43 -1.19 -27.99
C TYR A 280 11.81 -2.38 -27.23
N LEU A 281 10.74 -2.97 -27.76
CA LEU A 281 10.12 -4.17 -27.18
C LEU A 281 11.04 -5.41 -27.22
N ASP A 282 11.79 -5.60 -28.31
CA ASP A 282 12.73 -6.72 -28.43
C ASP A 282 13.93 -6.60 -27.48
N LYS A 283 14.24 -5.39 -26.98
CA LYS A 283 15.20 -5.15 -25.90
C LYS A 283 14.62 -5.30 -24.49
N GLY A 284 13.33 -5.62 -24.36
CA GLY A 284 12.64 -5.77 -23.07
C GLY A 284 11.91 -4.54 -22.58
N GLY A 285 11.72 -3.54 -23.45
CA GLY A 285 10.89 -2.38 -23.19
C GLY A 285 9.41 -2.73 -23.02
N ALA A 286 8.63 -1.76 -22.54
CA ALA A 286 7.19 -1.91 -22.32
C ALA A 286 6.41 -0.81 -23.04
N VAL A 287 5.36 -1.19 -23.77
CA VAL A 287 4.50 -0.25 -24.49
C VAL A 287 3.07 -0.39 -23.98
N MET A 288 2.45 0.75 -23.66
CA MET A 288 1.03 0.86 -23.37
C MET A 288 0.36 1.60 -24.53
N MET A 289 -0.60 0.96 -25.18
CA MET A 289 -1.32 1.56 -26.30
C MET A 289 -2.80 1.72 -25.94
N LEU A 290 -3.31 2.93 -26.10
CA LEU A 290 -4.71 3.29 -25.94
C LEU A 290 -5.25 3.59 -27.33
N VAL A 291 -6.25 2.83 -27.78
CA VAL A 291 -6.73 2.91 -29.17
C VAL A 291 -8.22 3.18 -29.19
N ASP A 292 -8.59 4.35 -29.67
CA ASP A 292 -9.99 4.73 -29.85
C ASP A 292 -10.63 3.98 -31.03
N PRO A 293 -11.95 3.73 -30.98
CA PRO A 293 -12.70 3.25 -32.14
C PRO A 293 -12.47 4.12 -33.38
N LYS A 294 -12.45 3.51 -34.57
CA LYS A 294 -12.29 4.17 -35.88
C LYS A 294 -10.95 4.91 -36.10
N SER A 295 -10.02 4.85 -35.16
CA SER A 295 -8.69 5.39 -35.39
C SER A 295 -8.04 4.72 -36.61
N LYS A 296 -7.36 5.52 -37.45
CA LYS A 296 -6.61 5.07 -38.63
C LYS A 296 -5.11 5.19 -38.38
N PHE A 297 -4.66 4.64 -37.27
CA PHE A 297 -3.27 4.72 -36.80
C PHE A 297 -2.34 3.69 -37.44
N GLY A 298 -2.87 2.67 -38.12
CA GLY A 298 -2.08 1.82 -39.02
C GLY A 298 -1.12 0.84 -38.34
N MET A 299 -1.34 0.52 -37.06
CA MET A 299 -0.56 -0.49 -36.34
C MET A 299 -1.38 -1.74 -36.02
N GLU A 300 -2.52 -1.97 -36.70
CA GLU A 300 -3.31 -3.19 -36.56
C GLU A 300 -2.51 -4.46 -36.90
N PRO A 301 -1.67 -4.49 -37.98
CA PRO A 301 -0.80 -5.62 -38.24
C PRO A 301 0.24 -5.85 -37.13
N PHE A 302 0.83 -4.76 -36.61
CA PHE A 302 1.78 -4.81 -35.50
C PHE A 302 1.15 -5.44 -34.25
N LEU A 303 -0.05 -5.00 -33.86
CA LEU A 303 -0.79 -5.58 -32.74
C LEU A 303 -1.12 -7.06 -32.96
N LYS A 304 -1.48 -7.42 -34.20
CA LYS A 304 -1.78 -8.80 -34.59
C LYS A 304 -0.58 -9.73 -34.41
N ASP A 305 0.63 -9.26 -34.76
CA ASP A 305 1.88 -10.00 -34.53
C ASP A 305 2.16 -10.21 -33.04
N TRP A 306 1.69 -9.30 -32.19
CA TRP A 306 1.70 -9.40 -30.73
C TRP A 306 0.54 -10.24 -30.16
N GLY A 307 -0.28 -10.86 -31.00
CA GLY A 307 -1.42 -11.68 -30.57
C GLY A 307 -2.62 -10.87 -30.10
N VAL A 308 -2.71 -9.59 -30.45
CA VAL A 308 -3.80 -8.70 -30.08
C VAL A 308 -4.64 -8.36 -31.32
N LEU A 309 -5.96 -8.51 -31.22
CA LEU A 309 -6.90 -8.19 -32.28
C LEU A 309 -7.83 -7.07 -31.83
N LEU A 310 -7.86 -5.98 -32.60
CA LEU A 310 -8.83 -4.90 -32.43
C LEU A 310 -10.14 -5.25 -33.13
N GLY A 311 -11.27 -4.89 -32.51
CA GLY A 311 -12.60 -5.12 -33.05
C GLY A 311 -12.98 -4.16 -34.18
N GLY A 312 -12.55 -2.90 -34.09
CA GLY A 312 -13.06 -1.84 -34.97
C GLY A 312 -14.54 -1.52 -34.74
N ASP A 313 -15.10 -2.01 -33.62
CA ASP A 313 -16.47 -1.81 -33.17
C ASP A 313 -16.54 -0.69 -32.11
N ILE A 314 -17.76 -0.32 -31.71
CA ILE A 314 -17.99 0.47 -30.49
C ILE A 314 -18.70 -0.45 -29.50
N VAL A 315 -18.16 -0.55 -28.28
CA VAL A 315 -18.77 -1.38 -27.25
C VAL A 315 -19.98 -0.65 -26.66
N ILE A 316 -21.13 -1.32 -26.74
CA ILE A 316 -22.42 -0.86 -26.24
C ILE A 316 -22.80 -1.69 -25.02
N ASP A 317 -23.19 -1.02 -23.93
CA ASP A 317 -23.68 -1.68 -22.72
C ASP A 317 -24.98 -1.04 -22.20
N PRO A 318 -26.11 -1.75 -22.29
CA PRO A 318 -27.37 -1.31 -21.70
C PRO A 318 -27.32 -1.06 -20.20
N MET A 319 -26.43 -1.73 -19.46
CA MET A 319 -26.31 -1.53 -18.02
C MET A 319 -25.91 -0.09 -17.67
N SER A 320 -25.17 0.60 -18.55
CA SER A 320 -24.72 1.97 -18.31
C SER A 320 -25.87 2.94 -18.08
N LYS A 321 -27.06 2.69 -18.67
CA LYS A 321 -28.27 3.49 -18.39
C LYS A 321 -28.75 3.39 -16.95
N LEU A 322 -28.56 2.25 -16.29
CA LEU A 322 -28.96 2.06 -14.90
C LEU A 322 -28.14 2.95 -13.95
N PHE A 323 -26.95 3.34 -14.38
CA PHE A 323 -26.05 4.25 -13.65
C PHE A 323 -26.11 5.69 -14.18
N GLY A 324 -27.10 6.02 -15.01
CA GLY A 324 -27.30 7.37 -15.57
C GLY A 324 -26.37 7.73 -16.74
N GLY A 325 -25.65 6.76 -17.30
CA GLY A 325 -24.68 6.95 -18.39
C GLY A 325 -25.25 6.82 -19.81
N ASP A 326 -24.36 6.96 -20.78
CA ASP A 326 -24.64 6.65 -22.19
C ASP A 326 -24.39 5.15 -22.49
N PHE A 327 -25.08 4.61 -23.50
CA PHE A 327 -24.90 3.23 -23.93
C PHE A 327 -23.48 2.95 -24.47
N ALA A 328 -22.82 3.96 -25.04
CA ALA A 328 -21.44 3.87 -25.52
C ALA A 328 -20.39 4.11 -24.40
N ALA A 329 -20.80 4.08 -23.13
CA ALA A 329 -19.91 4.17 -21.98
C ALA A 329 -20.03 2.90 -21.12
N PRO A 330 -19.52 1.75 -21.59
CA PRO A 330 -19.68 0.47 -20.90
C PRO A 330 -19.12 0.46 -19.48
N VAL A 331 -19.80 -0.29 -18.60
CA VAL A 331 -19.36 -0.53 -17.23
C VAL A 331 -18.54 -1.82 -17.21
N VAL A 332 -17.26 -1.69 -16.88
CA VAL A 332 -16.35 -2.83 -16.67
C VAL A 332 -16.34 -3.15 -15.17
N ASN A 333 -16.75 -4.38 -14.86
CA ASN A 333 -16.77 -4.92 -13.50
C ASN A 333 -16.25 -6.36 -13.43
N GLN A 334 -15.84 -6.94 -14.56
CA GLN A 334 -15.22 -8.26 -14.62
C GLN A 334 -13.72 -8.09 -14.86
N TYR A 335 -12.93 -8.30 -13.82
CA TYR A 335 -11.48 -8.24 -13.86
C TYR A 335 -10.89 -9.64 -13.77
N THR A 336 -10.10 -10.04 -14.77
CA THR A 336 -9.31 -11.28 -14.69
C THR A 336 -8.28 -11.15 -13.58
N VAL A 337 -8.06 -12.19 -12.78
CA VAL A 337 -7.03 -12.17 -11.73
C VAL A 337 -5.64 -12.07 -12.37
N HIS A 338 -4.98 -10.94 -12.20
CA HIS A 338 -3.65 -10.64 -12.75
C HIS A 338 -2.92 -9.64 -11.85
N ASP A 339 -1.59 -9.54 -11.93
CA ASP A 339 -0.78 -8.59 -11.15
C ASP A 339 -1.23 -7.14 -11.31
N ILE A 340 -1.74 -6.81 -12.50
CA ILE A 340 -2.26 -5.48 -12.87
C ILE A 340 -3.63 -5.19 -12.21
N THR A 341 -4.49 -6.20 -12.09
CA THR A 341 -5.94 -6.02 -11.80
C THR A 341 -6.37 -6.63 -10.46
N ARG A 342 -5.52 -7.37 -9.76
CA ARG A 342 -5.87 -8.10 -8.51
C ARG A 342 -6.38 -7.21 -7.38
N GLU A 343 -6.07 -5.92 -7.39
CA GLU A 343 -6.52 -4.94 -6.39
C GLU A 343 -7.69 -4.09 -6.91
N PHE A 344 -8.20 -4.34 -8.13
CA PHE A 344 -9.34 -3.61 -8.68
C PHE A 344 -10.62 -4.12 -8.03
N VAL A 345 -11.26 -3.26 -7.24
CA VAL A 345 -12.50 -3.58 -6.52
C VAL A 345 -13.69 -2.73 -6.95
N LEU A 346 -13.44 -1.60 -7.61
CA LEU A 346 -14.47 -0.68 -8.09
C LEU A 346 -14.74 -0.91 -9.58
N ALA A 347 -15.99 -0.70 -10.00
CA ALA A 347 -16.32 -0.70 -11.41
C ALA A 347 -15.71 0.52 -12.12
N THR A 348 -15.22 0.33 -13.34
CA THR A 348 -14.66 1.38 -14.18
C THR A 348 -15.56 1.64 -15.39
N ILE A 349 -15.69 2.90 -15.79
CA ILE A 349 -16.50 3.31 -16.94
C ILE A 349 -15.57 3.84 -18.03
N PHE A 350 -15.71 3.32 -19.24
CA PHE A 350 -14.89 3.74 -20.40
C PHE A 350 -15.78 4.40 -21.45
N PRO A 351 -15.75 5.73 -21.59
CA PRO A 351 -16.48 6.41 -22.66
C PRO A 351 -15.88 6.05 -24.03
N ILE A 352 -16.70 5.57 -24.96
CA ILE A 352 -16.35 5.31 -26.36
C ILE A 352 -15.10 4.41 -26.49
N ILE A 353 -15.29 3.11 -26.27
CA ILE A 353 -14.24 2.09 -26.34
C ILE A 353 -14.57 1.03 -27.39
N GLN A 354 -13.55 0.37 -27.92
CA GLN A 354 -13.70 -0.78 -28.83
C GLN A 354 -13.31 -2.09 -28.15
N SER A 355 -13.71 -3.21 -28.73
CA SER A 355 -13.25 -4.52 -28.28
C SER A 355 -11.77 -4.74 -28.62
N VAL A 356 -11.06 -5.38 -27.68
CA VAL A 356 -9.66 -5.78 -27.82
C VAL A 356 -9.52 -7.20 -27.33
N ARG A 357 -9.20 -8.14 -28.21
CA ARG A 357 -9.20 -9.58 -27.93
C ARG A 357 -7.83 -10.20 -28.06
N ALA A 358 -7.60 -11.25 -27.28
CA ALA A 358 -6.45 -12.12 -27.47
C ALA A 358 -6.66 -13.03 -28.69
N ILE A 359 -5.62 -13.25 -29.48
CA ILE A 359 -5.61 -14.22 -30.58
C ILE A 359 -5.19 -15.58 -30.02
N PRO A 360 -6.08 -16.59 -29.98
CA PRO A 360 -5.75 -17.90 -29.45
C PRO A 360 -4.62 -18.58 -30.24
N GLY A 361 -3.70 -19.23 -29.54
CA GLY A 361 -2.61 -19.99 -30.15
C GLY A 361 -1.47 -19.13 -30.71
N SER A 362 -1.43 -17.82 -30.40
CA SER A 362 -0.25 -17.00 -30.64
C SER A 362 0.98 -17.56 -29.90
N ARG A 363 2.17 -17.32 -30.46
CA ARG A 363 3.46 -17.59 -29.76
C ARG A 363 3.70 -16.62 -28.60
N ILE A 364 2.94 -15.51 -28.58
CA ILE A 364 2.98 -14.50 -27.54
C ILE A 364 1.95 -14.87 -26.46
N GLN A 365 2.35 -14.76 -25.19
CA GLN A 365 1.43 -15.00 -24.10
C GLN A 365 0.48 -13.81 -23.97
N THR A 366 -0.83 -14.05 -24.05
CA THR A 366 -1.84 -12.99 -24.00
C THR A 366 -2.87 -13.26 -22.92
N VAL A 367 -3.28 -12.23 -22.19
CA VAL A 367 -4.35 -12.30 -21.17
C VAL A 367 -5.31 -11.13 -21.38
N GLU A 368 -6.60 -11.44 -21.52
CA GLU A 368 -7.68 -10.46 -21.48
C GLU A 368 -7.91 -10.02 -20.03
N LEU A 369 -7.70 -8.74 -19.74
CA LEU A 369 -7.67 -8.21 -18.37
C LEU A 369 -9.05 -7.70 -17.91
N LEU A 370 -9.72 -6.95 -18.78
CA LEU A 370 -10.95 -6.22 -18.46
C LEU A 370 -12.06 -6.71 -19.40
N LYS A 371 -13.21 -7.07 -18.81
CA LYS A 371 -14.40 -7.48 -19.56
C LYS A 371 -15.63 -6.68 -19.11
N THR A 372 -16.45 -6.33 -20.08
CA THR A 372 -17.74 -5.64 -19.88
C THR A 372 -18.82 -6.61 -19.39
N SER A 373 -20.06 -6.14 -19.27
CA SER A 373 -21.19 -6.95 -18.84
C SER A 373 -21.57 -8.06 -19.83
N GLU A 374 -22.28 -9.08 -19.36
CA GLU A 374 -22.82 -10.17 -20.21
C GLU A 374 -23.81 -9.68 -21.28
N ASN A 375 -24.41 -8.51 -21.07
CA ASN A 375 -25.43 -7.94 -21.94
C ASN A 375 -24.87 -6.90 -22.92
N SER A 376 -23.57 -6.64 -22.89
CA SER A 376 -22.92 -5.75 -23.84
C SER A 376 -22.75 -6.42 -25.21
N TRP A 377 -22.45 -5.61 -26.22
CA TRP A 377 -21.99 -6.09 -27.52
C TRP A 377 -21.04 -5.10 -28.17
N GLY A 378 -20.22 -5.56 -29.11
CA GLY A 378 -19.47 -4.71 -30.03
C GLY A 378 -20.36 -4.37 -31.23
N GLU A 379 -20.84 -3.13 -31.30
CA GLU A 379 -21.63 -2.59 -32.40
C GLU A 379 -20.72 -2.29 -33.59
N SER A 380 -20.95 -3.01 -34.70
CA SER A 380 -20.14 -2.86 -35.92
C SER A 380 -20.70 -1.82 -36.89
N ASP A 381 -22.01 -1.55 -36.86
CA ASP A 381 -22.71 -0.59 -37.75
C ASP A 381 -23.25 0.61 -36.98
N PHE A 382 -22.34 1.32 -36.31
CA PHE A 382 -22.65 2.55 -35.57
C PHE A 382 -22.92 3.77 -36.47
N GLU A 383 -22.61 3.71 -37.78
CA GLU A 383 -22.86 4.83 -38.72
C GLU A 383 -24.35 4.93 -39.11
N SER A 384 -25.09 3.83 -38.98
CA SER A 384 -26.53 3.78 -39.22
C SER A 384 -27.35 4.64 -38.22
N GLY A 385 -26.75 5.02 -37.09
CA GLY A 385 -27.40 5.75 -36.00
C GLY A 385 -28.40 4.92 -35.19
N THR A 386 -28.61 3.64 -35.53
CA THR A 386 -29.48 2.73 -34.79
C THR A 386 -28.62 1.69 -34.10
N VAL A 387 -28.54 1.78 -32.77
CA VAL A 387 -27.76 0.84 -31.95
C VAL A 387 -28.64 -0.36 -31.60
N LYS A 388 -28.37 -1.51 -32.23
CA LYS A 388 -29.13 -2.74 -32.00
C LYS A 388 -28.24 -3.95 -32.30
N PHE A 389 -28.16 -4.85 -31.32
CA PHE A 389 -27.41 -6.10 -31.48
C PHE A 389 -27.89 -6.94 -32.68
N ASP A 390 -26.96 -7.22 -33.59
CA ASP A 390 -27.12 -8.08 -34.74
C ASP A 390 -26.25 -9.33 -34.62
N ALA A 391 -26.88 -10.48 -34.33
CA ALA A 391 -26.19 -11.73 -34.01
C ALA A 391 -25.27 -12.31 -35.12
N GLY A 392 -25.36 -11.80 -36.35
CA GLY A 392 -24.53 -12.23 -37.48
C GLY A 392 -23.24 -11.42 -37.65
N SER A 393 -23.17 -10.22 -37.10
CA SER A 393 -22.04 -9.28 -37.27
C SER A 393 -21.42 -8.87 -35.95
N ASP A 394 -22.23 -8.71 -34.90
CA ASP A 394 -21.78 -8.16 -33.63
C ASP A 394 -21.20 -9.22 -32.71
N LEU A 395 -20.18 -8.80 -31.98
CA LEU A 395 -19.61 -9.60 -30.90
C LEU A 395 -20.52 -9.48 -29.68
N LYS A 396 -21.04 -10.60 -29.17
CA LYS A 396 -21.81 -10.61 -27.92
C LYS A 396 -20.90 -10.64 -26.69
N GLY A 397 -21.31 -9.93 -25.64
CA GLY A 397 -20.61 -9.85 -24.36
C GLY A 397 -20.50 -11.19 -23.63
N PRO A 398 -19.61 -11.27 -22.62
CA PRO A 398 -18.82 -10.16 -22.07
C PRO A 398 -17.66 -9.76 -22.99
N ILE A 399 -17.61 -8.48 -23.39
CA ILE A 399 -16.64 -7.98 -24.37
C ILE A 399 -15.31 -7.66 -23.69
N PRO A 400 -14.18 -8.26 -24.12
CA PRO A 400 -12.85 -7.87 -23.68
C PRO A 400 -12.47 -6.49 -24.22
N VAL A 401 -11.97 -5.61 -23.35
CA VAL A 401 -11.60 -4.21 -23.68
C VAL A 401 -10.15 -3.86 -23.32
N ALA A 402 -9.41 -4.80 -22.73
CA ALA A 402 -7.99 -4.65 -22.49
C ALA A 402 -7.28 -6.01 -22.53
N VAL A 403 -6.12 -6.05 -23.18
CA VAL A 403 -5.27 -7.24 -23.29
C VAL A 403 -3.85 -6.87 -22.90
N VAL A 404 -3.19 -7.72 -22.12
CA VAL A 404 -1.75 -7.69 -21.95
C VAL A 404 -1.13 -8.79 -22.80
N ALA A 405 -0.05 -8.46 -23.51
CA ALA A 405 0.74 -9.39 -24.29
C ALA A 405 2.18 -9.42 -23.73
N THR A 406 2.76 -10.61 -23.62
CA THR A 406 4.10 -10.82 -23.05
C THR A 406 4.89 -11.80 -23.90
N LYS A 407 6.10 -11.39 -24.27
CA LYS A 407 7.07 -12.17 -25.03
C LYS A 407 8.28 -12.41 -24.14
N LEU A 408 8.66 -13.68 -23.95
CA LEU A 408 9.94 -14.00 -23.32
C LEU A 408 11.06 -13.71 -24.33
N ILE A 409 11.98 -12.83 -23.95
CA ILE A 409 13.19 -12.59 -24.72
C ILE A 409 14.16 -13.70 -24.33
N GLY A 410 14.51 -14.55 -25.30
CA GLY A 410 15.52 -15.58 -25.08
C GLY A 410 16.83 -14.91 -24.71
N THR A 411 17.45 -15.35 -23.61
CA THR A 411 18.89 -15.12 -23.44
C THR A 411 19.57 -15.95 -24.51
N GLU A 412 20.09 -15.31 -25.57
CA GLU A 412 21.13 -15.97 -26.36
C GLU A 412 22.21 -16.39 -25.35
N LYS A 413 22.41 -17.71 -25.19
CA LYS A 413 23.59 -18.20 -24.48
C LYS A 413 24.80 -17.67 -25.25
N PRO A 414 25.80 -17.09 -24.54
CA PRO A 414 27.00 -16.54 -25.16
C PRO A 414 27.78 -17.58 -25.98
#